data_AF-A0A6G3LJL6-F1
#
_entry.id   AF-A0A6G3LJL6-F1
#
_cell.length_a   1.000
_cell.length_b   1.000
_cell.length_c   1.000
_cell.angle_alpha   90.00
_cell.angle_beta   90.00
_cell.angle_gamma   90.00
#
_symmetry.space_group_name_H-M   'P 1'
#
loop_
_entity.id
_entity.type
_entity.pdbx_description
1 polymer ?
#
loop_
_entity_poly.entity_id
_entity_poly.type
_entity_poly.pdbx_seq_one_letter_code
_entity_poly.pdbx_strand_id
1 'polypeptide(L)'
;MKKVIWAIDIPATPHIYDKLKDSLGENVQVIGVGPLEKAEEILKLVKEHHAEEVVTAIEDPCEMHKLLSGGIEPLVAIIEEIATCKTESECKEYEDKGYIVMKSDEGLSVLEVKEFARVVDIMFELAEPGEVHEHEH
;
A
#
# COMPACT_ATOMS: atom_id res chain seq x y z
N MET A 1 -16.20 8.15 -9.19
CA MET A 1 -15.29 8.58 -8.10
C MET A 1 -15.18 7.39 -7.19
N LYS A 2 -14.05 6.71 -7.28
CA LYS A 2 -13.82 5.42 -6.63
C LYS A 2 -13.49 5.63 -5.17
N LYS A 3 -14.05 4.84 -4.27
CA LYS A 3 -13.69 4.89 -2.85
C LYS A 3 -12.58 3.91 -2.54
N VAL A 4 -11.54 4.39 -1.87
CA VAL A 4 -10.35 3.64 -1.51
C VAL A 4 -10.22 3.60 0.01
N ILE A 5 -10.25 2.41 0.59
CA ILE A 5 -9.85 2.23 2.00
C ILE A 5 -8.34 2.38 2.07
N TRP A 6 -7.88 3.25 2.96
CA TRP A 6 -6.46 3.51 3.18
C TRP A 6 -6.03 2.91 4.51
N ALA A 7 -5.55 1.68 4.43
CA ALA A 7 -5.21 0.80 5.54
C ALA A 7 -3.70 0.72 5.78
N ILE A 8 -2.98 1.84 5.62
CA ILE A 8 -1.53 1.95 5.83
C ILE A 8 -1.20 3.13 6.74
N ASP A 9 -0.06 3.05 7.42
CA ASP A 9 0.41 4.07 8.37
C ASP A 9 1.19 5.23 7.71
N ILE A 10 0.82 5.55 6.47
CA ILE A 10 1.45 6.60 5.68
C ILE A 10 0.39 7.65 5.37
N PRO A 11 0.66 8.94 5.57
CA PRO A 11 -0.30 9.98 5.20
C PRO A 11 -0.51 10.01 3.68
N ALA A 12 -1.77 10.11 3.22
CA ALA A 12 -2.09 10.37 1.83
C ALA A 12 -1.84 11.85 1.48
N THR A 13 -0.57 12.25 1.41
CA THR A 13 -0.18 13.61 0.97
C THR A 13 -0.68 13.88 -0.46
N PRO A 14 -0.81 15.15 -0.89
CA PRO A 14 -1.27 15.46 -2.25
C PRO A 14 -0.48 14.72 -3.35
N HIS A 15 0.84 14.60 -3.16
CA HIS A 15 1.71 13.90 -4.11
C HIS A 15 1.43 12.39 -4.18
N ILE A 16 1.22 11.75 -3.03
CA ILE A 16 0.90 10.32 -2.95
C ILE A 16 -0.51 10.07 -3.49
N TYR A 17 -1.45 10.97 -3.21
CA TYR A 17 -2.80 10.93 -3.74
C TYR A 17 -2.81 11.00 -5.27
N ASP A 18 -2.00 11.88 -5.87
CA ASP A 18 -1.87 11.99 -7.33
C ASP A 18 -1.31 10.69 -7.93
N LYS A 19 -0.31 10.06 -7.31
CA LYS A 19 0.20 8.74 -7.74
C LYS A 19 -0.86 7.64 -7.68
N LEU A 20 -1.68 7.62 -6.62
CA LEU A 20 -2.77 6.65 -6.49
C LEU A 20 -3.82 6.86 -7.59
N LYS A 21 -4.17 8.12 -7.85
CA LYS A 21 -5.09 8.51 -8.93
C LYS A 21 -4.56 8.09 -10.30
N ASP A 22 -3.28 8.33 -10.57
CA ASP A 22 -2.64 7.95 -11.82
C ASP A 22 -2.62 6.43 -12.00
N SER A 23 -2.32 5.69 -10.92
CA SER A 23 -2.32 4.21 -10.91
C SER A 23 -3.71 3.63 -11.20
N LEU A 24 -4.77 4.29 -10.75
CA LEU A 24 -6.15 3.84 -10.95
C LEU A 24 -6.82 4.42 -12.21
N GLY A 25 -6.21 5.44 -12.83
CA GLY A 25 -6.75 6.10 -14.03
C GLY A 25 -8.04 6.89 -13.81
N GLU A 26 -8.43 7.14 -12.56
CA GLU A 26 -9.69 7.82 -12.21
C GLU A 26 -9.61 8.59 -10.89
N ASN A 27 -10.55 9.53 -10.68
CA ASN A 27 -10.60 10.28 -9.41
C ASN A 27 -11.04 9.38 -8.25
N VAL A 28 -10.30 9.49 -7.14
CA VAL A 28 -10.49 8.66 -5.94
C VAL A 28 -10.95 9.46 -4.71
N GLN A 29 -11.68 8.83 -3.82
CA GLN A 29 -11.98 9.31 -2.48
C GLN A 29 -11.28 8.39 -1.48
N VAL A 30 -10.27 8.91 -0.79
CA VAL A 30 -9.51 8.17 0.21
C VAL A 30 -10.24 8.21 1.55
N ILE A 31 -10.42 7.03 2.17
CA ILE A 31 -11.01 6.85 3.50
C ILE A 31 -9.89 6.31 4.40
N GLY A 32 -9.29 7.20 5.18
CA GLY A 32 -8.24 6.84 6.14
C GLY A 32 -8.79 6.05 7.31
N VAL A 33 -8.31 4.82 7.48
CA VAL A 33 -8.72 3.92 8.59
C VAL A 33 -7.53 3.51 9.48
N GLY A 34 -6.33 3.95 9.14
CA GLY A 34 -5.08 3.58 9.83
C GLY A 34 -4.57 2.21 9.39
N PRO A 35 -3.37 1.80 9.84
CA PRO A 35 -2.84 0.48 9.51
C PRO A 35 -3.76 -0.63 10.03
N LEU A 36 -4.04 -1.62 9.18
CA LEU A 36 -4.80 -2.81 9.56
C LEU A 36 -4.00 -4.05 9.18
N GLU A 37 -3.95 -5.01 10.10
CA GLU A 37 -3.19 -6.25 9.91
C GLU A 37 -4.07 -7.43 9.47
N LYS A 38 -5.40 -7.31 9.59
CA LYS A 38 -6.34 -8.40 9.32
C LYS A 38 -7.24 -8.10 8.13
N ALA A 39 -7.37 -9.08 7.24
CA ALA A 39 -8.24 -9.03 6.09
C ALA A 39 -9.71 -8.83 6.47
N GLU A 40 -10.16 -9.45 7.58
CA GLU A 40 -11.54 -9.34 8.05
C GLU A 40 -11.94 -7.90 8.39
N GLU A 41 -11.02 -7.13 8.97
CA GLU A 41 -11.24 -5.72 9.32
C GLU A 41 -11.37 -4.87 8.06
N ILE A 42 -10.49 -5.10 7.08
CA ILE A 42 -10.54 -4.45 5.77
C ILE A 42 -11.84 -4.79 5.04
N LEU A 43 -12.20 -6.06 4.93
CA LEU A 43 -13.42 -6.51 4.23
C LEU A 43 -14.69 -5.90 4.84
N LYS A 44 -14.72 -5.78 6.17
CA LYS A 44 -15.81 -5.12 6.88
C LYS A 44 -15.90 -3.65 6.47
N LEU A 45 -14.79 -2.91 6.49
CA LEU A 45 -14.75 -1.48 6.15
C LEU A 45 -15.08 -1.24 4.67
N VAL A 46 -14.59 -2.11 3.78
CA VAL A 46 -14.95 -2.07 2.36
C VAL A 46 -16.46 -2.15 2.18
N LYS A 47 -17.11 -3.09 2.88
CA LYS A 47 -18.58 -3.23 2.83
C LYS A 47 -19.29 -2.04 3.45
N GLU A 48 -18.85 -1.57 4.62
CA GLU A 48 -19.47 -0.45 5.35
C GLU A 48 -19.40 0.87 4.57
N HIS A 49 -18.28 1.13 3.90
CA HIS A 49 -18.07 2.37 3.15
C HIS A 49 -18.45 2.27 1.67
N HIS A 50 -18.82 1.07 1.20
CA HIS A 50 -18.96 0.74 -0.22
C HIS A 50 -17.70 1.14 -1.00
N ALA A 51 -16.54 0.77 -0.46
CA ALA A 51 -15.27 0.98 -1.14
C ALA A 51 -15.10 -0.05 -2.26
N GLU A 52 -14.38 0.36 -3.29
CA GLU A 52 -14.06 -0.49 -4.44
C GLU A 52 -12.60 -0.90 -4.44
N GLU A 53 -11.76 -0.18 -3.68
CA GLU A 53 -10.32 -0.37 -3.63
C GLU A 53 -9.82 -0.35 -2.19
N VAL A 54 -8.67 -0.98 -2.00
CA VAL A 54 -7.94 -0.99 -0.72
C VAL A 54 -6.47 -0.77 -1.01
N VAL A 55 -5.86 0.17 -0.28
CA VAL A 55 -4.41 0.26 -0.12
C VAL A 55 -4.07 -0.34 1.24
N THR A 56 -3.19 -1.34 1.29
CA THR A 56 -2.81 -2.04 2.51
C THR A 56 -1.32 -2.38 2.52
N ALA A 57 -0.79 -2.63 3.72
CA ALA A 57 0.59 -3.06 3.98
C ALA A 57 0.63 -4.44 4.67
N ILE A 58 -0.47 -5.20 4.62
CA ILE A 58 -0.49 -6.58 5.11
C ILE A 58 0.50 -7.41 4.28
N GLU A 59 1.48 -8.00 4.96
CA GLU A 59 2.49 -8.87 4.34
C GLU A 59 2.15 -10.36 4.51
N ASP A 60 1.24 -10.70 5.43
CA ASP A 60 0.83 -12.08 5.69
C ASP A 60 0.11 -12.68 4.45
N PRO A 61 0.66 -13.74 3.83
CA PRO A 61 0.06 -14.32 2.62
C PRO A 61 -1.33 -14.92 2.84
N CYS A 62 -1.61 -15.44 4.04
CA CYS A 62 -2.93 -15.98 4.37
C CYS A 62 -3.97 -14.84 4.45
N GLU A 63 -3.61 -13.71 5.05
CA GLU A 63 -4.49 -12.53 5.09
C GLU A 63 -4.68 -11.93 3.69
N MET A 64 -3.62 -11.84 2.87
CA MET A 64 -3.73 -11.46 1.46
C MET A 64 -4.68 -12.38 0.68
N HIS A 65 -4.54 -13.68 0.85
CA HIS A 65 -5.40 -14.66 0.20
C HIS A 65 -6.88 -14.51 0.60
N LYS A 66 -7.16 -14.15 1.87
CA LYS A 66 -8.54 -13.85 2.32
C LYS A 66 -9.11 -12.62 1.62
N LEU A 67 -8.33 -11.56 1.42
CA LEU A 67 -8.77 -10.38 0.67
C LEU A 67 -9.13 -10.73 -0.77
N LEU A 68 -8.23 -11.45 -1.46
CA LEU A 68 -8.43 -11.89 -2.84
C LEU A 68 -9.67 -12.79 -2.97
N SER A 69 -9.81 -13.76 -2.06
CA SER A 69 -10.99 -14.64 -2.00
C SER A 69 -12.29 -13.89 -1.70
N GLY A 70 -12.18 -12.76 -1.00
CA GLY A 70 -13.27 -11.82 -0.75
C GLY A 70 -13.61 -10.92 -1.95
N GLY A 71 -12.94 -11.10 -3.09
CA GLY A 71 -13.12 -10.30 -4.30
C GLY A 71 -12.44 -8.94 -4.26
N ILE A 72 -11.50 -8.74 -3.34
CA ILE A 72 -10.72 -7.50 -3.22
C ILE A 72 -9.30 -7.78 -3.70
N GLU A 73 -8.87 -7.02 -4.70
CA GLU A 73 -7.49 -7.02 -5.18
C GLU A 73 -6.75 -5.86 -4.50
N PRO A 74 -6.04 -6.07 -3.38
CA PRO A 74 -5.37 -4.98 -2.69
C PRO A 74 -4.29 -4.34 -3.55
N LEU A 75 -4.17 -3.02 -3.41
CA LEU A 75 -3.02 -2.23 -3.83
C LEU A 75 -2.01 -2.19 -2.68
N VAL A 76 -0.74 -2.33 -3.02
CA VAL A 76 0.38 -2.09 -2.10
C VAL A 76 1.19 -0.91 -2.59
N ALA A 77 1.70 -0.11 -1.66
CA ALA A 77 2.59 0.98 -1.96
C ALA A 77 4.01 0.45 -2.08
N ILE A 78 4.66 0.66 -3.23
CA ILE A 78 6.10 0.39 -3.40
C ILE A 78 6.86 1.59 -2.86
N ILE A 79 7.61 1.37 -1.79
CA ILE A 79 8.25 2.43 -1.02
C ILE A 79 9.76 2.22 -1.02
N GLU A 80 10.52 3.29 -1.26
CA GLU A 80 11.98 3.30 -1.21
C GLU A 80 12.46 4.30 -0.13
N GLU A 81 13.45 3.91 0.67
CA GLU A 81 14.17 4.86 1.52
C GLU A 81 15.19 5.62 0.66
N ILE A 82 15.04 6.93 0.57
CA ILE A 82 15.88 7.79 -0.28
C ILE A 82 16.90 8.61 0.50
N ALA A 83 16.70 8.76 1.81
CA ALA A 83 17.62 9.47 2.69
C ALA A 83 17.38 9.13 4.17
N THR A 84 18.40 9.38 4.99
CA THR A 84 18.31 9.38 6.45
C THR A 84 18.75 10.75 6.97
N CYS A 85 17.96 11.37 7.85
CA CYS A 85 18.30 12.63 8.50
C CYS A 85 18.67 12.39 9.97
N LYS A 86 19.54 13.24 10.51
CA LYS A 86 19.86 13.26 11.94
C LYS A 86 18.96 14.21 12.73
N THR A 87 18.36 15.18 12.05
CA THR A 87 17.48 16.18 12.67
C THR A 87 16.24 16.47 11.82
N GLU A 88 15.16 16.90 12.45
CA GLU A 88 13.91 17.26 11.75
C GLU A 88 14.14 18.39 10.73
N SER A 89 15.04 19.34 11.04
CA SER A 89 15.39 20.44 10.14
C SER A 89 16.03 19.97 8.82
N GLU A 90 16.82 18.90 8.85
CA GLU A 90 17.42 18.31 7.63
C GLU A 90 16.35 17.62 6.77
N CYS A 91 15.34 17.03 7.41
CA CYS A 91 14.25 16.33 6.75
C CYS A 91 13.18 17.26 6.16
N LYS A 92 13.12 18.52 6.63
CA LYS A 92 12.12 19.49 6.19
C LYS A 92 12.12 19.74 4.68
N GLU A 93 13.30 19.78 4.05
CA GLU A 93 13.39 19.94 2.59
C GLU A 93 12.70 18.79 1.84
N TYR A 94 12.71 17.59 2.42
CA TYR A 94 12.05 16.42 1.84
C TYR A 94 10.54 16.43 2.09
N GLU A 95 10.09 16.81 3.29
CA GLU A 95 8.66 17.00 3.58
C GLU A 95 8.03 18.04 2.63
N ASP A 96 8.73 19.15 2.40
CA ASP A 96 8.28 20.23 1.50
C ASP A 96 8.17 19.75 0.04
N LYS A 97 8.92 18.71 -0.34
CA LYS A 97 8.83 18.04 -1.66
C LYS A 97 7.76 16.93 -1.70
N GLY A 98 7.09 16.66 -0.58
CA GLY A 98 6.02 15.67 -0.48
C GLY A 98 6.51 14.25 -0.15
N TYR A 99 7.78 14.08 0.21
CA TYR A 99 8.28 12.81 0.73
C TYR A 99 7.78 12.54 2.14
N ILE A 100 7.74 11.27 2.53
CA ILE A 100 7.29 10.84 3.85
C ILE A 100 8.49 10.85 4.78
N VAL A 101 8.36 11.49 5.94
CA VAL A 101 9.38 11.41 6.98
C VAL A 101 8.86 10.53 8.10
N MET A 102 9.57 9.43 8.34
CA MET A 102 9.28 8.46 9.39
C MET A 102 10.30 8.60 10.52
N LYS A 103 9.80 8.61 11.75
CA LYS A 103 10.64 8.69 12.95
C LYS A 103 10.73 7.31 13.59
N SER A 104 11.96 6.83 13.78
CA SER A 104 12.27 5.58 14.49
C SER A 104 13.22 5.84 15.65
N ASP A 105 13.52 4.81 16.42
CA ASP A 105 14.54 4.86 17.48
C ASP A 105 15.95 5.08 16.93
N GLU A 106 16.16 4.77 15.64
CA GLU A 106 17.46 4.88 14.96
C GLU A 106 17.67 6.24 14.28
N GLY A 107 16.60 7.01 14.07
CA GLY A 107 16.68 8.35 13.46
C GLY A 107 15.42 8.74 12.68
N LEU A 108 15.62 9.57 11.66
CA LEU A 108 14.57 10.00 10.73
C LEU A 108 14.87 9.41 9.35
N SER A 109 13.96 8.61 8.81
CA SER A 109 14.05 8.09 7.45
C SER A 109 13.13 8.87 6.53
N VAL A 110 13.60 9.14 5.31
CA VAL A 110 12.83 9.77 4.25
C VAL A 110 12.45 8.70 3.24
N LEU A 111 11.15 8.50 3.07
CA LEU A 111 10.58 7.50 2.18
C LEU A 111 9.90 8.16 0.97
N GLU A 112 10.08 7.54 -0.19
CA GLU A 112 9.38 7.86 -1.42
C GLU A 112 8.42 6.73 -1.80
N VAL A 113 7.14 7.05 -2.02
CA VAL A 113 6.22 6.12 -2.68
C VAL A 113 6.49 6.21 -4.18
N LYS A 114 7.07 5.15 -4.75
CA LYS A 114 7.32 5.08 -6.20
C LYS A 114 6.01 4.96 -6.95
N GLU A 115 5.23 3.95 -6.60
CA GLU A 115 4.00 3.56 -7.28
C GLU A 115 3.09 2.72 -6.37
N PHE A 116 1.87 2.47 -6.86
CA PHE A 116 0.97 1.49 -6.29
C PHE A 116 0.82 0.33 -7.27
N ALA A 117 1.04 -0.89 -6.77
CA ALA A 117 0.93 -2.10 -7.57
C ALA A 117 -0.15 -3.01 -6.98
N ARG A 118 -0.80 -3.82 -7.82
CA ARG A 118 -1.68 -4.87 -7.32
C ARG A 118 -0.84 -6.00 -6.79
N VAL A 119 -1.30 -6.64 -5.72
CA VAL A 119 -0.63 -7.82 -5.17
C VAL A 119 -0.52 -8.94 -6.20
N VAL A 120 -1.52 -9.10 -7.08
CA VAL A 120 -1.45 -10.09 -8.17
C VAL A 120 -0.30 -9.81 -9.13
N ASP A 121 -0.06 -8.54 -9.49
CA ASP A 121 1.00 -8.17 -10.42
C ASP A 121 2.39 -8.49 -9.83
N ILE A 122 2.56 -8.23 -8.53
CA ILE A 122 3.81 -8.54 -7.81
C ILE A 122 4.04 -10.05 -7.70
N MET A 123 2.99 -10.83 -7.42
CA MET A 123 3.10 -12.29 -7.35
C MET A 123 3.49 -12.90 -8.71
N PHE A 124 3.02 -12.35 -9.83
CA PHE A 124 3.41 -12.80 -11.16
C PHE A 124 4.88 -12.47 -11.49
N GLU A 125 5.44 -11.40 -10.94
CA GLU A 125 6.87 -11.07 -11.11
C GLU A 125 7.81 -12.00 -10.33
N LEU A 126 7.33 -12.58 -9.22
CA LEU A 126 8.10 -13.51 -8.39
C LEU A 126 8.00 -14.98 -8.83
N ALA A 127 7.00 -15.31 -9.65
CA ALA A 127 6.86 -16.64 -10.21
C ALA A 127 7.72 -16.79 -11.47
N GLU A 128 9.00 -17.16 -11.31
CA GLU A 128 9.71 -17.81 -12.41
C GLU A 128 8.90 -19.04 -12.85
N PRO A 129 8.73 -19.31 -14.16
CA PRO A 129 7.95 -20.43 -14.65
C PRO A 129 8.70 -21.74 -14.36
N GLY A 130 8.49 -22.33 -13.19
CA GLY A 130 9.14 -23.57 -12.81
C GLY A 130 8.65 -24.12 -11.48
N GLU A 131 7.58 -24.90 -11.51
CA GLU A 131 7.55 -26.30 -11.06
C GLU A 131 6.12 -26.84 -11.20
N VAL A 132 5.91 -27.63 -12.26
CA VAL A 132 4.72 -28.46 -12.42
C VAL A 132 4.86 -29.59 -11.40
N HIS A 133 4.07 -29.55 -10.33
CA HIS A 133 3.91 -30.72 -9.47
C HIS A 133 3.01 -31.72 -10.20
N GLU A 134 3.61 -32.75 -10.79
CA GLU A 134 2.87 -33.93 -11.24
C GLU A 134 2.24 -34.60 -10.00
N HIS A 135 0.92 -34.58 -9.92
CA HIS A 135 0.19 -35.41 -8.98
C HIS A 135 0.14 -36.84 -9.54
N GLU A 136 0.84 -37.77 -8.90
CA GLU A 136 0.71 -39.20 -9.21
C GLU A 136 -0.74 -39.67 -8.96
N HIS A 137 -1.29 -40.36 -9.95
CA HIS A 137 -2.64 -40.93 -10.00
C HIS A 137 -2.77 -42.22 -9.17
#